data_AF-A0A3S0EIU1-F1
#
_entry.id   AF-A0A3S0EIU1-F1
#
_cell.length_a   1.000
_cell.length_b   1.000
_cell.length_c   1.000
_cell.angle_alpha   90.00
_cell.angle_beta   90.00
_cell.angle_gamma   90.00
#
_symmetry.space_group_name_H-M   'P 1'
#
loop_
_entity.id
_entity.type
_entity.pdbx_description
1 polymer ?
#
loop_
_entity_poly.entity_id
_entity_poly.type
_entity_poly.pdbx_seq_one_letter_code
_entity_poly.pdbx_strand_id
1 'polypeptide(L)'
;MNITHYLGGAWTLVANAYHDYWTALLQPHLLHPGFGFLLPVLIYLALLWGNRQVTIRHSTLAPHKGLRSWSTLSLAAYASLILCVVHIDFAMMSPVVPQASVQHLKQTRNVCVANDFSGSMDAILNDGAKELAEDQQRAAKDPASLIIDSGTNDKLLAPAGATAVDPNKPMNRLQAAQMATRYFIRNRMTDDPSNTDRFCMMRFDDDLYLMAPLTDDKIVLTLRTAQIANTSGGTNFVVALQKAYEYFVQNTSDNSTRVLIMNTDGFDAIDPQKRADFIQRYKDAHIKFYVIGLGDGWKEGNQLDLQKFADELHAADPTSGIVFRASNPGQMKAAMEKINELEQAQEVYETLDLNRDVDYAFILGAIGFALLFFGCVTVAGRVP
;
A
#
# COMPACT_ATOMS: atom_id res chain seq x y z
N MET A 1 7.37 -49.82 20.67
CA MET A 1 7.63 -48.59 19.90
C MET A 1 7.63 -48.96 18.42
N ASN A 2 6.58 -48.57 17.69
CA ASN A 2 6.38 -48.98 16.29
C ASN A 2 7.27 -48.14 15.36
N ILE A 3 8.39 -48.73 14.92
CA ILE A 3 9.38 -48.14 13.99
C ILE A 3 8.73 -47.78 12.63
N THR A 4 7.65 -48.48 12.27
CA THR A 4 6.90 -48.27 11.02
C THR A 4 6.23 -46.89 10.93
N HIS A 5 5.80 -46.31 12.06
CA HIS A 5 5.13 -45.01 12.07
C HIS A 5 6.11 -43.84 11.91
N TYR A 6 7.35 -43.99 12.38
CA TYR A 6 8.43 -43.01 12.19
C TYR A 6 9.03 -43.06 10.79
N LEU A 7 9.17 -44.26 10.22
CA LEU A 7 9.64 -44.42 8.84
C LEU A 7 8.64 -43.81 7.85
N GLY A 8 7.33 -44.02 8.05
CA GLY A 8 6.30 -43.41 7.20
C GLY A 8 6.39 -41.87 7.17
N GLY A 9 6.60 -41.24 8.33
CA GLY A 9 6.77 -39.78 8.43
C GLY A 9 8.08 -39.26 7.81
N ALA A 10 9.17 -40.02 7.88
CA ALA A 10 10.43 -39.65 7.25
C ALA A 10 10.36 -39.73 5.71
N TRP A 11 9.72 -40.78 5.18
CA TRP A 11 9.55 -40.95 3.74
C TRP A 11 8.66 -39.86 3.12
N THR A 12 7.58 -39.46 3.80
CA THR A 12 6.74 -38.36 3.33
C THR A 12 7.46 -37.02 3.36
N LEU A 13 8.29 -36.78 4.39
CA LEU A 13 9.12 -35.56 4.49
C LEU A 13 10.14 -35.47 3.35
N VAL A 14 10.83 -36.58 3.04
CA VAL A 14 11.79 -36.64 1.93
C VAL A 14 11.09 -36.49 0.57
N ALA A 15 9.93 -37.12 0.38
CA ALA A 15 9.16 -36.99 -0.85
C ALA A 15 8.66 -35.56 -1.07
N ASN A 16 8.18 -34.89 -0.02
CA ASN A 16 7.75 -33.50 -0.06
C ASN A 16 8.94 -32.57 -0.33
N ALA A 17 10.06 -32.74 0.38
CA ALA A 17 11.28 -31.97 0.14
C ALA A 17 11.80 -32.16 -1.30
N TYR A 18 11.73 -33.36 -1.86
CA TYR A 18 12.11 -33.63 -3.24
C TYR A 18 11.19 -32.92 -4.25
N HIS A 19 9.88 -32.98 -4.04
CA HIS A 19 8.91 -32.28 -4.89
C HIS A 19 9.11 -30.75 -4.82
N ASP A 20 9.28 -30.21 -3.62
CA ASP A 20 9.50 -28.78 -3.37
C ASP A 20 10.83 -28.30 -3.98
N TYR A 21 11.88 -29.12 -3.87
CA TYR A 21 13.19 -28.85 -4.47
C TYR A 21 13.09 -28.71 -5.98
N TRP A 22 12.45 -29.66 -6.66
CA TRP A 22 12.33 -29.64 -8.12
C TRP A 22 11.40 -28.55 -8.65
N THR A 23 10.33 -28.25 -7.93
CA THR A 23 9.41 -27.18 -8.29
C THR A 23 10.07 -25.81 -8.15
N ALA A 24 10.83 -25.57 -7.09
CA ALA A 24 11.62 -24.34 -6.93
C ALA A 24 12.72 -24.19 -8.00
N LEU A 25 13.46 -25.27 -8.30
CA LEU A 25 14.55 -25.25 -9.29
C LEU A 25 14.08 -24.86 -10.70
N LEU A 26 12.83 -25.19 -11.05
CA LEU A 26 12.26 -24.95 -12.37
C LEU A 26 11.59 -23.57 -12.50
N GLN A 27 11.59 -22.74 -11.44
CA GLN A 27 10.98 -21.40 -11.47
C GLN A 27 11.96 -20.32 -11.96
N PRO A 28 11.49 -19.36 -12.78
CA PRO A 28 12.37 -18.41 -13.49
C PRO A 28 12.96 -17.27 -12.64
N HIS A 29 12.66 -17.18 -11.34
CA HIS A 29 13.05 -16.03 -10.50
C HIS A 29 14.41 -16.17 -9.77
N LEU A 30 15.19 -17.23 -10.05
CA LEU A 30 16.44 -17.55 -9.35
C LEU A 30 17.71 -16.80 -9.84
N LEU A 31 17.58 -15.70 -10.56
CA LEU A 31 18.73 -14.95 -11.10
C LEU A 31 18.88 -13.56 -10.45
N HIS A 32 19.28 -13.51 -9.18
CA HIS A 32 19.74 -12.26 -8.58
C HIS A 32 21.14 -11.90 -9.13
N PRO A 33 21.37 -10.67 -9.67
CA PRO A 33 22.60 -10.32 -10.40
C PRO A 33 23.88 -10.32 -9.54
N GLY A 34 23.77 -10.28 -8.21
CA GLY A 34 24.92 -10.28 -7.30
C GLY A 34 25.70 -11.61 -7.23
N PHE A 35 25.12 -12.73 -7.63
CA PHE A 35 25.70 -14.06 -7.38
C PHE A 35 26.42 -14.71 -8.58
N GLY A 36 26.39 -14.08 -9.76
CA GLY A 36 27.29 -14.44 -10.87
C GLY A 36 28.78 -14.34 -10.48
N PHE A 37 29.10 -13.60 -9.42
CA PHE A 37 30.47 -13.41 -8.92
C PHE A 37 30.91 -14.42 -7.85
N LEU A 38 30.00 -15.03 -7.09
CA LEU A 38 30.37 -15.85 -5.94
C LEU A 38 30.82 -17.27 -6.35
N LEU A 39 30.14 -17.84 -7.34
CA LEU A 39 30.45 -19.16 -7.90
C LEU A 39 31.87 -19.22 -8.54
N PRO A 40 32.30 -18.24 -9.36
CA PRO A 40 33.69 -18.15 -9.83
C PRO A 40 34.72 -18.00 -8.71
N VAL A 41 34.40 -17.22 -7.65
CA VAL A 41 35.30 -17.00 -6.52
C VAL A 41 35.48 -18.28 -5.72
N LEU A 42 34.43 -19.07 -5.50
CA LEU A 42 34.50 -20.35 -4.80
C LEU A 42 35.24 -21.40 -5.64
N ILE A 43 35.03 -21.44 -6.97
CA ILE A 43 35.82 -22.27 -7.89
C ILE A 43 37.31 -21.87 -7.81
N TYR A 44 37.61 -20.57 -7.82
CA TYR A 44 38.99 -20.07 -7.72
C TYR A 44 39.65 -20.43 -6.38
N LEU A 45 38.94 -20.30 -5.26
CA LEU A 45 39.42 -20.70 -3.93
C LEU A 45 39.63 -22.22 -3.83
N ALA A 46 38.75 -23.03 -4.43
CA ALA A 46 38.92 -24.48 -4.49
C ALA A 46 40.16 -24.88 -5.30
N LEU A 47 40.43 -24.20 -6.43
CA LEU A 47 41.64 -24.40 -7.22
C LEU A 47 42.92 -23.99 -6.45
N LEU A 48 42.88 -22.89 -5.70
CA LEU A 48 43.98 -22.49 -4.82
C LEU A 48 44.24 -23.51 -3.70
N TRP A 49 43.19 -24.11 -3.15
CA TRP A 49 43.31 -25.12 -2.11
C TRP A 49 43.86 -26.45 -2.64
N GLY A 50 43.41 -26.89 -3.82
CA GLY A 50 43.93 -28.08 -4.51
C GLY A 50 45.42 -27.98 -4.88
N ASN A 51 45.97 -26.76 -4.95
CA ASN A 51 47.39 -26.50 -5.16
C ASN A 51 48.23 -26.47 -3.87
N ARG A 52 47.64 -26.60 -2.67
CA ARG A 52 48.40 -26.78 -1.43
C ARG A 52 48.92 -28.21 -1.36
N GLN A 53 50.12 -28.42 -1.92
CA GLN A 53 50.87 -29.66 -1.76
C GLN A 53 51.04 -29.96 -0.26
N VAL A 54 50.53 -31.11 0.18
CA VAL A 54 50.97 -31.73 1.42
C VAL A 54 52.40 -32.21 1.15
N THR A 55 53.39 -31.36 1.40
CA THR A 55 54.79 -31.78 1.40
C THR A 55 55.02 -32.68 2.61
N ILE A 56 54.83 -33.98 2.45
CA ILE A 56 55.41 -34.94 3.39
C ILE A 56 56.92 -34.92 3.13
N ARG A 57 57.66 -34.23 4.00
CA ARG A 57 59.12 -34.23 3.97
C ARG A 57 59.64 -35.56 4.53
N HIS A 58 59.84 -36.55 3.66
CA HIS A 58 60.80 -37.62 3.93
C HIS A 58 61.96 -37.50 2.93
N SER A 59 63.20 -37.51 3.45
CA SER A 59 64.41 -37.01 2.80
C SER A 59 65.08 -37.97 1.81
N THR A 60 64.42 -38.99 1.28
CA THR A 60 65.11 -40.05 0.51
C THR A 60 64.31 -40.70 -0.63
N LEU A 61 63.39 -40.00 -1.30
CA LEU A 61 62.76 -40.53 -2.53
C LEU A 61 62.81 -39.53 -3.69
N ALA A 62 63.27 -40.02 -4.84
CA ALA A 62 63.31 -39.27 -6.09
C ALA A 62 61.91 -38.72 -6.44
N PRO A 63 61.80 -37.49 -6.96
CA PRO A 63 60.52 -36.88 -7.27
C PRO A 63 59.87 -37.66 -8.41
N HIS A 64 58.87 -38.47 -8.11
CA HIS A 64 58.00 -39.06 -9.13
C HIS A 64 57.22 -37.92 -9.81
N LYS A 65 57.80 -37.36 -10.87
CA LYS A 65 57.07 -36.57 -11.87
C LYS A 65 56.03 -37.50 -12.52
N GLY A 66 54.74 -37.25 -12.28
CA GLY A 66 53.70 -37.74 -13.18
C GLY A 66 52.54 -38.54 -12.60
N LEU A 67 52.32 -38.61 -11.28
CA LEU A 67 51.07 -39.17 -10.75
C LEU A 67 50.10 -38.05 -10.35
N ARG A 68 49.52 -37.40 -11.37
CA ARG A 68 48.36 -36.51 -11.21
C ARG A 68 47.08 -37.23 -11.60
N SER A 69 46.92 -38.50 -11.21
CA SER A 69 45.63 -39.19 -11.32
C SER A 69 44.83 -38.83 -10.08
N TRP A 70 43.86 -37.93 -10.25
CA TRP A 70 42.84 -37.73 -9.21
C TRP A 70 42.16 -39.09 -9.00
N SER A 71 42.22 -39.63 -7.78
CA SER A 71 41.44 -40.83 -7.48
C SER A 71 39.97 -40.48 -7.71
N THR A 72 39.18 -41.41 -8.25
CA THR A 72 37.74 -41.20 -8.47
C THR A 72 37.04 -40.76 -7.18
N LEU A 73 37.55 -41.19 -6.02
CA LEU A 73 37.10 -40.80 -4.69
C LEU A 73 37.43 -39.35 -4.33
N SER A 74 38.61 -38.84 -4.71
CA SER A 74 38.95 -37.43 -4.54
C SER A 74 38.09 -36.52 -5.42
N LEU A 75 37.81 -36.94 -6.66
CA LEU A 75 36.90 -36.23 -7.55
C LEU A 75 35.47 -36.19 -6.99
N ALA A 76 34.98 -37.32 -6.46
CA ALA A 76 33.67 -37.41 -5.83
C ALA A 76 33.56 -36.52 -4.58
N ALA A 77 34.62 -36.43 -3.78
CA ALA A 77 34.69 -35.53 -2.63
C ALA A 77 34.56 -34.06 -3.07
N TYR A 78 35.39 -33.61 -4.01
CA TYR A 78 35.30 -32.22 -4.50
C TYR A 78 33.97 -31.92 -5.19
N ALA A 79 33.39 -32.87 -5.94
CA ALA A 79 32.07 -32.71 -6.53
C ALA A 79 30.97 -32.55 -5.46
N SER A 80 31.04 -33.33 -4.38
CA SER A 80 30.11 -33.24 -3.26
C SER A 80 30.27 -31.91 -2.50
N LEU A 81 31.49 -31.40 -2.34
CA LEU A 81 31.73 -30.09 -1.75
C LEU A 81 31.13 -28.96 -2.60
N ILE A 82 31.30 -29.01 -3.93
CA ILE A 82 30.71 -28.03 -4.86
C ILE A 82 29.17 -28.08 -4.76
N LEU A 83 28.58 -29.28 -4.78
CA LEU A 83 27.12 -29.43 -4.67
C LEU A 83 26.60 -28.92 -3.33
N CYS A 84 27.31 -29.17 -2.23
CA CYS A 84 26.96 -28.63 -0.91
C CYS A 84 26.88 -27.10 -0.92
N VAL A 85 27.92 -26.44 -1.43
CA VAL A 85 27.99 -24.98 -1.55
C VAL A 85 26.83 -24.44 -2.39
N VAL A 86 26.58 -25.04 -3.56
CA VAL A 86 25.48 -24.63 -4.45
C VAL A 86 24.11 -24.74 -3.75
N HIS A 87 23.90 -25.78 -2.94
CA HIS A 87 22.66 -25.94 -2.20
C HIS A 87 22.52 -24.94 -1.05
N ILE A 88 23.61 -24.56 -0.39
CA ILE A 88 23.61 -23.47 0.60
C ILE A 88 23.26 -22.14 -0.09
N ASP A 89 23.83 -21.88 -1.26
CA ASP A 89 23.53 -20.68 -2.03
C ASP A 89 22.03 -20.63 -2.41
N PHE A 90 21.46 -21.74 -2.88
CA PHE A 90 20.02 -21.81 -3.15
C PHE A 90 19.18 -21.65 -1.89
N ALA A 91 19.57 -22.19 -0.74
CA ALA A 91 18.86 -21.96 0.52
C ALA A 91 18.87 -20.48 0.92
N MET A 92 20.01 -19.79 0.73
CA MET A 92 20.13 -18.35 1.01
C MET A 92 19.31 -17.47 0.06
N MET A 93 18.90 -17.98 -1.10
CA MET A 93 17.96 -17.30 -1.98
C MET A 93 16.52 -17.33 -1.46
N SER A 94 16.24 -18.06 -0.37
CA SER A 94 14.91 -18.27 0.21
C SER A 94 13.87 -18.57 -0.87
N PRO A 95 14.04 -19.69 -1.61
CA PRO A 95 13.14 -20.04 -2.69
C PRO A 95 11.74 -20.25 -2.14
N VAL A 96 10.75 -19.72 -2.85
CA VAL A 96 9.35 -19.78 -2.45
C VAL A 96 8.53 -20.53 -3.49
N VAL A 97 7.61 -21.38 -3.03
CA VAL A 97 6.68 -22.10 -3.90
C VAL A 97 5.26 -21.60 -3.61
N PRO A 98 4.45 -21.27 -4.65
CA PRO A 98 3.07 -20.88 -4.45
C PRO A 98 2.28 -22.06 -3.87
N GLN A 99 1.73 -21.89 -2.67
CA GLN A 99 1.04 -22.94 -1.94
C GLN A 99 -0.49 -22.85 -2.11
N ALA A 100 -1.02 -21.63 -2.07
CA ALA A 100 -2.43 -21.37 -2.26
C ALA A 100 -2.62 -19.95 -2.79
N SER A 101 -3.59 -19.80 -3.69
CA SER A 101 -4.07 -18.49 -4.11
C SER A 101 -5.45 -18.31 -3.46
N VAL A 102 -5.54 -17.42 -2.48
CA VAL A 102 -6.78 -17.18 -1.73
C VAL A 102 -7.38 -15.88 -2.23
N GLN A 103 -8.61 -15.95 -2.74
CA GLN A 103 -9.40 -14.75 -3.02
C GLN A 103 -9.87 -14.17 -1.68
N HIS A 104 -9.23 -13.11 -1.25
CA HIS A 104 -9.63 -12.33 -0.10
C HIS A 104 -10.63 -11.26 -0.56
N LEU A 105 -11.85 -11.36 -0.05
CA LEU A 105 -12.84 -10.31 -0.24
C LEU A 105 -12.42 -9.10 0.59
N LYS A 106 -11.94 -8.05 -0.07
CA LYS A 106 -11.57 -6.79 0.58
C LYS A 106 -12.57 -5.72 0.16
N GLN A 107 -13.56 -5.46 1.01
CA GLN A 107 -14.62 -4.46 0.76
C GLN A 107 -14.16 -3.02 1.03
N THR A 108 -12.91 -2.66 0.70
CA THR A 108 -12.32 -1.36 1.10
C THR A 108 -12.22 -0.40 -0.06
N ARG A 109 -12.75 0.82 0.09
CA ARG A 109 -12.55 1.93 -0.84
C ARG A 109 -11.36 2.79 -0.43
N ASN A 110 -10.83 3.52 -1.42
CA ASN A 110 -9.78 4.50 -1.22
C ASN A 110 -10.39 5.89 -1.37
N VAL A 111 -10.61 6.59 -0.26
CA VAL A 111 -11.32 7.87 -0.26
C VAL A 111 -10.37 9.00 0.10
N CYS A 112 -10.20 9.97 -0.80
CA CYS A 112 -9.44 11.18 -0.53
C CYS A 112 -10.36 12.38 -0.46
N VAL A 113 -10.20 13.18 0.59
CA VAL A 113 -10.92 14.45 0.74
C VAL A 113 -9.94 15.61 0.54
N ALA A 114 -10.15 16.37 -0.52
CA ALA A 114 -9.40 17.57 -0.86
C ALA A 114 -10.19 18.81 -0.42
N ASN A 115 -9.65 19.54 0.56
CA ASN A 115 -10.24 20.78 1.05
C ASN A 115 -9.48 21.97 0.47
N ASP A 116 -10.22 22.96 -0.01
CA ASP A 116 -9.68 24.25 -0.44
C ASP A 116 -9.26 25.06 0.81
N PHE A 117 -8.04 25.60 0.78
CA PHE A 117 -7.47 26.47 1.82
C PHE A 117 -7.17 27.87 1.29
N SER A 118 -7.66 28.21 0.09
CA SER A 118 -7.55 29.55 -0.48
C SER A 118 -8.14 30.62 0.45
N GLY A 119 -7.72 31.87 0.25
CA GLY A 119 -8.15 33.00 1.08
C GLY A 119 -9.68 33.18 1.17
N SER A 120 -10.44 32.78 0.14
CA SER A 120 -11.91 32.88 0.14
C SER A 120 -12.57 31.98 1.19
N MET A 121 -11.91 30.89 1.57
CA MET A 121 -12.43 29.93 2.54
C MET A 121 -12.46 30.45 3.99
N ASP A 122 -11.88 31.63 4.26
CA ASP A 122 -12.03 32.33 5.55
C ASP A 122 -13.38 33.05 5.69
N ALA A 123 -14.12 33.20 4.59
CA ALA A 123 -15.44 33.77 4.64
C ALA A 123 -16.37 32.94 5.54
N ILE A 124 -17.24 33.63 6.27
CA ILE A 124 -18.28 33.01 7.08
C ILE A 124 -19.19 32.19 6.15
N LEU A 125 -19.43 30.93 6.50
CA LEU A 125 -20.42 30.10 5.81
C LEU A 125 -21.80 30.41 6.37
N ASN A 126 -22.43 31.48 5.90
CA ASN A 126 -23.78 31.86 6.31
C ASN A 126 -24.50 32.61 5.17
N ASP A 127 -24.87 31.86 4.13
CA ASP A 127 -25.40 32.47 2.89
C ASP A 127 -26.91 32.20 2.74
N GLY A 128 -27.69 32.43 3.81
CA GLY A 128 -29.11 32.81 3.72
C GLY A 128 -30.06 31.95 2.87
N ALA A 129 -29.88 30.63 2.80
CA ALA A 129 -30.89 29.76 2.20
C ALA A 129 -32.22 29.87 2.97
N LYS A 130 -33.35 29.89 2.26
CA LYS A 130 -34.71 30.02 2.83
C LYS A 130 -34.84 29.18 4.10
N GLU A 131 -35.26 29.87 5.15
CA GLU A 131 -35.49 29.37 6.50
C GLU A 131 -36.00 27.93 6.50
N LEU A 132 -35.13 26.99 6.92
CA LEU A 132 -35.61 25.77 7.55
C LEU A 132 -36.50 26.17 8.74
N ALA A 133 -37.50 25.36 9.10
CA ALA A 133 -38.38 25.64 10.22
C ALA A 133 -37.56 26.02 11.48
N GLU A 134 -38.08 26.94 12.31
CA GLU A 134 -37.33 27.54 13.44
C GLU A 134 -36.62 26.50 14.34
N ASP A 135 -37.20 25.31 14.48
CA ASP A 135 -36.64 24.18 15.25
C ASP A 135 -35.38 23.58 14.59
N GLN A 136 -35.36 23.49 13.27
CA GLN A 136 -34.21 22.99 12.48
C GLN A 136 -33.10 24.04 12.36
N GLN A 137 -33.44 25.33 12.40
CA GLN A 137 -32.45 26.40 12.50
C GLN A 137 -31.78 26.45 13.87
N ARG A 138 -32.53 26.21 14.95
CA ARG A 138 -31.96 26.09 16.30
C ARG A 138 -30.99 24.91 16.36
N ALA A 139 -31.32 23.78 15.74
CA ALA A 139 -30.37 22.68 15.59
C ALA A 139 -29.17 23.08 14.73
N ALA A 140 -29.34 23.57 13.50
CA ALA A 140 -28.22 23.86 12.59
C ALA A 140 -27.30 25.02 13.02
N LYS A 141 -27.80 25.96 13.84
CA LYS A 141 -27.01 27.04 14.46
C LYS A 141 -26.45 26.65 15.82
N ASP A 142 -26.91 25.55 16.42
CA ASP A 142 -26.37 25.03 17.66
C ASP A 142 -25.04 24.32 17.34
N PRO A 143 -23.90 24.83 17.83
CA PRO A 143 -22.61 24.15 17.80
C PRO A 143 -22.68 22.78 18.49
N ALA A 144 -23.70 22.58 19.33
CA ALA A 144 -23.98 21.31 19.97
C ALA A 144 -24.81 20.30 19.14
N SER A 145 -25.45 20.71 18.04
CA SER A 145 -26.08 19.75 17.10
C SER A 145 -25.05 18.93 16.31
N LEU A 146 -23.81 19.42 16.29
CA LEU A 146 -22.60 18.79 15.77
C LEU A 146 -21.59 18.53 16.89
N ILE A 147 -22.00 18.43 18.18
CA ILE A 147 -21.13 17.75 19.17
C ILE A 147 -21.02 16.33 18.68
N ILE A 148 -19.91 16.04 17.99
CA ILE A 148 -19.49 14.67 17.86
C ILE A 148 -18.95 14.30 19.24
N ASP A 149 -19.85 13.77 20.07
CA ASP A 149 -19.51 13.18 21.36
C ASP A 149 -18.29 12.29 21.12
N SER A 150 -17.23 12.52 21.88
CA SER A 150 -16.08 11.65 21.93
C SER A 150 -16.48 10.37 22.67
N GLY A 151 -17.55 9.70 22.24
CA GLY A 151 -18.18 8.58 22.93
C GLY A 151 -17.30 7.33 23.09
N THR A 152 -16.01 7.43 22.76
CA THR A 152 -14.98 6.52 23.22
C THR A 152 -14.15 7.25 24.29
N ASN A 153 -13.87 6.58 25.41
CA ASN A 153 -13.04 7.09 26.52
C ASN A 153 -11.60 7.52 26.12
N ASP A 154 -11.29 7.60 24.83
CA ASP A 154 -10.08 8.19 24.28
C ASP A 154 -10.20 9.72 24.26
N LYS A 155 -9.66 10.34 25.31
CA LYS A 155 -9.28 11.76 25.28
C LYS A 155 -8.28 11.97 24.14
N LEU A 156 -8.78 12.31 22.95
CA LEU A 156 -7.96 12.83 21.87
C LEU A 156 -7.35 14.14 22.36
N LEU A 157 -6.07 14.10 22.70
CA LEU A 157 -5.27 15.29 22.99
C LEU A 157 -5.20 16.09 21.69
N ALA A 158 -6.05 17.11 21.55
CA ALA A 158 -5.89 18.07 20.49
C ALA A 158 -4.48 18.68 20.60
N PRO A 159 -3.72 18.80 19.49
CA PRO A 159 -2.39 19.39 19.55
C PRO A 159 -2.47 20.78 20.18
N ALA A 160 -1.56 21.07 21.11
CA ALA A 160 -1.47 22.36 21.79
C ALA A 160 -1.43 23.49 20.74
N GLY A 161 -2.50 24.27 20.64
CA GLY A 161 -2.69 25.29 19.60
C GLY A 161 -3.97 25.14 18.77
N ALA A 162 -4.72 24.05 18.89
CA ALA A 162 -6.07 23.97 18.34
C ALA A 162 -6.98 24.98 19.08
N THR A 163 -7.30 26.10 18.44
CA THR A 163 -8.30 27.03 18.94
C THR A 163 -9.63 26.30 19.06
N ALA A 164 -10.16 26.20 20.28
CA ALA A 164 -11.52 25.72 20.49
C ALA A 164 -12.48 26.54 19.61
N VAL A 165 -13.33 25.87 18.86
CA VAL A 165 -14.38 26.53 18.06
C VAL A 165 -15.31 27.23 19.06
N ASP A 166 -15.33 28.57 19.03
CA ASP A 166 -16.27 29.34 19.84
C ASP A 166 -17.69 29.02 19.37
N PRO A 167 -18.54 28.42 20.22
CA PRO A 167 -19.91 28.07 19.85
C PRO A 167 -20.74 29.29 19.39
N ASN A 168 -20.40 30.50 19.82
CA ASN A 168 -21.14 31.70 19.44
C ASN A 168 -20.58 32.41 18.20
N LYS A 169 -19.47 31.93 17.63
CA LYS A 169 -18.86 32.50 16.42
C LYS A 169 -19.34 31.72 15.18
N PRO A 170 -19.85 32.40 14.14
CA PRO A 170 -20.24 31.71 12.93
C PRO A 170 -19.01 31.06 12.27
N MET A 171 -19.16 29.80 11.86
CA MET A 171 -18.07 29.03 11.24
C MET A 171 -17.70 29.61 9.87
N ASN A 172 -16.40 29.59 9.56
CA ASN A 172 -15.94 29.84 8.19
C ASN A 172 -16.09 28.59 7.32
N ARG A 173 -15.97 28.77 5.99
CA ARG A 173 -16.15 27.71 4.99
C ARG A 173 -15.18 26.55 5.20
N LEU A 174 -13.91 26.85 5.52
CA LEU A 174 -12.91 25.83 5.82
C LEU A 174 -13.26 24.99 7.06
N GLN A 175 -13.66 25.64 8.16
CA GLN A 175 -14.06 24.95 9.39
C GLN A 175 -15.24 24.01 9.14
N ALA A 176 -16.24 24.47 8.38
CA ALA A 176 -17.38 23.64 8.01
C ALA A 176 -16.95 22.42 7.16
N ALA A 177 -16.03 22.61 6.20
CA ALA A 177 -15.48 21.54 5.38
C ALA A 177 -14.69 20.50 6.20
N GLN A 178 -13.84 20.95 7.13
CA GLN A 178 -13.11 20.09 8.03
C GLN A 178 -14.06 19.31 8.96
N MET A 179 -15.11 19.95 9.47
CA MET A 179 -16.11 19.29 10.30
C MET A 179 -16.92 18.24 9.55
N ALA A 180 -17.39 18.54 8.34
CA ALA A 180 -18.09 17.58 7.49
C ALA A 180 -17.20 16.39 7.13
N THR A 181 -15.93 16.64 6.81
CA THR A 181 -14.91 15.61 6.56
C THR A 181 -14.73 14.71 7.79
N ARG A 182 -14.60 15.30 8.98
CA ARG A 182 -14.45 14.54 10.24
C ARG A 182 -15.68 13.69 10.54
N TYR A 183 -16.89 14.22 10.31
CA TYR A 183 -18.14 13.47 10.44
C TYR A 183 -18.15 12.25 9.49
N PHE A 184 -17.81 12.48 8.22
CA PHE A 184 -17.78 11.43 7.21
C PHE A 184 -16.80 10.30 7.56
N ILE A 185 -15.56 10.65 7.92
CA ILE A 185 -14.52 9.69 8.35
C ILE A 185 -15.00 8.89 9.56
N ARG A 186 -15.57 9.55 10.57
CA ARG A 186 -16.00 8.88 11.81
C ARG A 186 -17.12 7.88 11.60
N ASN A 187 -18.03 8.17 10.69
CA ASN A 187 -19.19 7.33 10.40
C ASN A 187 -18.88 6.21 9.41
N ARG A 188 -17.89 6.40 8.54
CA ARG A 188 -17.44 5.38 7.59
C ARG A 188 -16.45 4.39 8.20
N MET A 189 -15.49 4.87 8.98
CA MET A 189 -14.43 4.02 9.51
C MET A 189 -14.91 3.18 10.68
N THR A 190 -14.78 1.87 10.52
CA THR A 190 -15.02 0.86 11.54
C THR A 190 -13.73 0.56 12.30
N ASP A 191 -13.86 -0.09 13.45
CA ASP A 191 -12.70 -0.54 14.25
C ASP A 191 -12.12 -1.88 13.75
N ASP A 192 -12.70 -2.47 12.68
CA ASP A 192 -12.20 -3.67 12.02
C ASP A 192 -11.30 -3.27 10.83
N PRO A 193 -9.96 -3.45 10.92
CA PRO A 193 -9.03 -3.09 9.84
C PRO A 193 -9.30 -3.85 8.53
N SER A 194 -9.96 -5.02 8.60
CA SER A 194 -10.27 -5.83 7.42
C SER A 194 -11.51 -5.34 6.69
N ASN A 195 -12.33 -4.51 7.35
CA ASN A 195 -13.61 -4.04 6.86
C ASN A 195 -13.81 -2.54 7.12
N THR A 196 -12.77 -1.76 6.82
CA THR A 196 -12.78 -0.30 6.94
C THR A 196 -12.22 0.35 5.68
N ASP A 197 -12.81 1.47 5.27
CA ASP A 197 -12.32 2.24 4.13
C ASP A 197 -11.00 2.94 4.51
N ARG A 198 -10.10 3.08 3.52
CA ARG A 198 -8.87 3.85 3.70
C ARG A 198 -9.12 5.29 3.28
N PHE A 199 -8.70 6.23 4.11
CA PHE A 199 -8.90 7.65 3.88
C PHE A 199 -7.59 8.39 3.72
N CYS A 200 -7.58 9.39 2.84
CA CYS A 200 -6.51 10.37 2.75
C CYS A 200 -7.08 11.79 2.86
N MET A 201 -6.24 12.71 3.31
CA MET A 201 -6.60 14.12 3.44
C MET A 201 -5.63 14.98 2.66
N MET A 202 -6.18 15.83 1.81
CA MET A 202 -5.45 16.78 1.01
C MET A 202 -5.91 18.19 1.32
N ARG A 203 -4.98 19.14 1.31
CA ARG A 203 -5.27 20.56 1.25
C ARG A 203 -4.81 21.10 -0.10
N PHE A 204 -5.55 22.01 -0.69
CA PHE A 204 -5.09 22.72 -1.87
C PHE A 204 -5.36 24.21 -1.79
N ASP A 205 -4.45 24.95 -2.37
CA ASP A 205 -4.52 26.38 -2.62
C ASP A 205 -4.00 26.62 -4.05
N ASP A 206 -2.81 27.21 -4.19
CA ASP A 206 -2.08 27.31 -5.45
C ASP A 206 -1.48 25.95 -5.88
N ASP A 207 -1.29 25.04 -4.92
CA ASP A 207 -0.83 23.67 -5.13
C ASP A 207 -1.53 22.66 -4.20
N LEU A 208 -1.40 21.36 -4.46
CA LEU A 208 -1.94 20.28 -3.62
C LEU A 208 -0.87 19.74 -2.65
N TYR A 209 -1.22 19.71 -1.37
CA TYR A 209 -0.40 19.14 -0.30
C TYR A 209 -1.15 18.04 0.44
N LEU A 210 -0.47 16.94 0.71
CA LEU A 210 -1.01 15.82 1.48
C LEU A 210 -0.91 16.10 2.98
N MET A 211 -2.06 16.20 3.66
CA MET A 211 -2.12 16.35 5.12
C MET A 211 -2.03 14.99 5.83
N ALA A 212 -2.65 13.98 5.24
CA ALA A 212 -2.62 12.60 5.71
C ALA A 212 -2.59 11.66 4.50
N PRO A 213 -1.62 10.74 4.40
CA PRO A 213 -1.65 9.71 3.38
C PRO A 213 -2.82 8.75 3.60
N LEU A 214 -3.11 7.96 2.58
CA LEU A 214 -4.14 6.94 2.56
C LEU A 214 -3.89 5.93 3.70
N THR A 215 -4.77 5.92 4.69
CA THR A 215 -4.62 5.14 5.92
C THR A 215 -5.98 4.64 6.43
N ASP A 216 -5.98 3.51 7.11
CA ASP A 216 -7.08 2.97 7.90
C ASP A 216 -7.00 3.40 9.39
N ASP A 217 -6.01 4.23 9.75
CA ASP A 217 -5.88 4.78 11.09
C ASP A 217 -6.81 5.99 11.31
N LYS A 218 -7.95 5.69 11.93
CA LYS A 218 -8.97 6.68 12.33
C LYS A 218 -8.44 7.78 13.26
N ILE A 219 -7.46 7.47 14.12
CA ILE A 219 -6.90 8.43 15.08
C ILE A 219 -6.08 9.47 14.32
N VAL A 220 -5.18 9.03 13.44
CA VAL A 220 -4.35 9.93 12.62
C VAL A 220 -5.22 10.89 11.83
N LEU A 221 -6.26 10.39 11.17
CA LEU A 221 -7.18 11.21 10.38
C LEU A 221 -8.00 12.18 11.24
N THR A 222 -8.46 11.74 12.41
CA THR A 222 -9.20 12.59 13.35
C THR A 222 -8.31 13.72 13.92
N LEU A 223 -7.04 13.43 14.20
CA LEU A 223 -6.09 14.44 14.66
C LEU A 223 -5.76 15.45 13.56
N ARG A 224 -5.61 15.00 12.31
CA ARG A 224 -5.34 15.87 11.16
C ARG A 224 -6.53 16.75 10.78
N THR A 225 -7.76 16.25 10.87
CA THR A 225 -8.97 17.07 10.69
C THR A 225 -9.16 18.12 11.79
N ALA A 226 -8.66 17.87 13.00
CA ALA A 226 -8.74 18.84 14.11
C ALA A 226 -7.72 19.99 13.99
N GLN A 227 -6.71 19.87 13.12
CA GLN A 227 -5.77 20.95 12.85
C GLN A 227 -6.42 21.96 11.90
N ILE A 228 -6.98 23.03 12.46
CA ILE A 228 -7.42 24.20 11.70
C ILE A 228 -6.15 24.91 11.22
N ALA A 229 -5.93 24.94 9.90
CA ALA A 229 -4.85 25.71 9.32
C ALA A 229 -5.39 27.05 8.80
N ASN A 230 -4.52 28.05 8.72
CA ASN A 230 -4.87 29.33 8.14
C ASN A 230 -5.11 29.16 6.64
N THR A 231 -6.06 29.94 6.11
CA THR A 231 -6.26 30.06 4.67
C THR A 231 -5.23 31.01 4.07
N SER A 232 -4.80 30.71 2.85
CA SER A 232 -3.85 31.52 2.09
C SER A 232 -3.87 31.12 0.62
N GLY A 233 -3.39 32.00 -0.26
CA GLY A 233 -3.25 31.68 -1.68
C GLY A 233 -4.56 31.73 -2.47
N GLY A 234 -4.47 31.38 -3.75
CA GLY A 234 -5.61 31.23 -4.65
C GLY A 234 -6.17 29.80 -4.66
N THR A 235 -7.10 29.54 -5.57
CA THR A 235 -7.66 28.21 -5.82
C THR A 235 -7.12 27.70 -7.15
N ASN A 236 -6.38 26.60 -7.14
CA ASN A 236 -5.92 25.91 -8.34
C ASN A 236 -6.42 24.46 -8.35
N PHE A 237 -7.69 24.27 -8.70
CA PHE A 237 -8.26 22.93 -8.71
C PHE A 237 -7.65 22.06 -9.81
N VAL A 238 -7.12 22.65 -10.90
CA VAL A 238 -6.54 21.88 -12.02
C VAL A 238 -5.31 21.11 -11.55
N VAL A 239 -4.44 21.75 -10.77
CA VAL A 239 -3.28 21.10 -10.16
C VAL A 239 -3.73 20.08 -9.10
N ALA A 240 -4.77 20.41 -8.31
CA ALA A 240 -5.34 19.48 -7.35
C ALA A 240 -5.87 18.19 -8.00
N LEU A 241 -6.61 18.29 -9.12
CA LEU A 241 -7.10 17.14 -9.87
C LEU A 241 -5.94 16.28 -10.41
N GLN A 242 -4.93 16.91 -11.03
CA GLN A 242 -3.76 16.19 -11.56
C GLN A 242 -3.03 15.40 -10.47
N LYS A 243 -2.70 16.07 -9.35
CA LYS A 243 -1.92 15.45 -8.28
C LYS A 243 -2.74 14.42 -7.50
N ALA A 244 -4.05 14.62 -7.34
CA ALA A 244 -4.93 13.60 -6.75
C ALA A 244 -5.00 12.34 -7.62
N TYR A 245 -5.12 12.50 -8.94
CA TYR A 245 -5.05 11.38 -9.90
C TYR A 245 -3.73 10.61 -9.76
N GLU A 246 -2.60 11.32 -9.82
CA GLU A 246 -1.26 10.72 -9.68
C GLU A 246 -1.11 9.99 -8.34
N TYR A 247 -1.61 10.59 -7.27
CA TYR A 247 -1.59 9.98 -5.94
C TYR A 247 -2.36 8.67 -5.90
N PHE A 248 -3.57 8.62 -6.46
CA PHE A 248 -4.36 7.38 -6.50
C PHE A 248 -3.65 6.30 -7.30
N VAL A 249 -3.20 6.62 -8.52
CA VAL A 249 -2.52 5.64 -9.40
C VAL A 249 -1.26 5.07 -8.74
N GLN A 250 -0.51 5.89 -8.00
CA GLN A 250 0.72 5.44 -7.34
C GLN A 250 0.48 4.63 -6.06
N ASN A 251 -0.62 4.87 -5.34
CA ASN A 251 -0.82 4.35 -3.98
C ASN A 251 -1.95 3.31 -3.86
N THR A 252 -2.56 2.91 -4.98
CA THR A 252 -3.69 1.97 -4.98
C THR A 252 -3.62 1.03 -6.18
N SER A 253 -4.18 -0.18 -6.06
CA SER A 253 -4.22 -1.15 -7.15
C SER A 253 -5.19 -0.75 -8.26
N ASP A 254 -4.95 -1.26 -9.47
CA ASP A 254 -5.73 -0.91 -10.67
C ASP A 254 -7.23 -1.22 -10.52
N ASN A 255 -7.58 -2.30 -9.81
CA ASN A 255 -8.96 -2.74 -9.59
C ASN A 255 -9.64 -2.07 -8.39
N SER A 256 -9.00 -1.07 -7.75
CA SER A 256 -9.56 -0.45 -6.55
C SER A 256 -10.55 0.67 -6.87
N THR A 257 -11.65 0.73 -6.12
CA THR A 257 -12.57 1.86 -6.17
C THR A 257 -11.92 3.07 -5.50
N ARG A 258 -11.74 4.16 -6.26
CA ARG A 258 -11.13 5.42 -5.79
C ARG A 258 -12.20 6.50 -5.74
N VAL A 259 -12.28 7.23 -4.63
CA VAL A 259 -13.27 8.29 -4.42
C VAL A 259 -12.54 9.58 -4.06
N LEU A 260 -12.70 10.61 -4.88
CA LEU A 260 -12.19 11.95 -4.62
C LEU A 260 -13.35 12.89 -4.27
N ILE A 261 -13.33 13.44 -3.07
CA ILE A 261 -14.30 14.45 -2.63
C ILE A 261 -13.56 15.79 -2.53
N MET A 262 -14.04 16.81 -3.25
CA MET A 262 -13.43 18.14 -3.28
C MET A 262 -14.38 19.17 -2.68
N ASN A 263 -13.92 19.89 -1.65
CA ASN A 263 -14.65 20.98 -1.00
C ASN A 263 -14.01 22.31 -1.40
N THR A 264 -14.76 23.20 -2.06
CA THR A 264 -14.21 24.48 -2.54
C THR A 264 -15.28 25.56 -2.69
N ASP A 265 -14.89 26.81 -2.44
CA ASP A 265 -15.69 28.01 -2.74
C ASP A 265 -15.13 28.82 -3.91
N GLY A 266 -13.96 28.42 -4.42
CA GLY A 266 -13.14 29.19 -5.33
C GLY A 266 -13.42 28.93 -6.80
N PHE A 267 -12.85 29.81 -7.62
CA PHE A 267 -12.97 29.82 -9.07
C PHE A 267 -11.60 29.64 -9.70
N ASP A 268 -11.52 28.75 -10.69
CA ASP A 268 -10.36 28.63 -11.57
C ASP A 268 -10.86 28.17 -12.94
N ALA A 269 -10.00 28.21 -13.95
CA ALA A 269 -10.32 27.83 -15.32
C ALA A 269 -9.57 26.56 -15.72
N ILE A 270 -10.24 25.71 -16.50
CA ILE A 270 -9.61 24.54 -17.10
C ILE A 270 -9.71 24.58 -18.61
N ASP A 271 -8.56 24.43 -19.27
CA ASP A 271 -8.49 24.29 -20.72
C ASP A 271 -9.35 23.09 -21.20
N PRO A 272 -10.17 23.26 -22.27
CA PRO A 272 -11.05 22.19 -22.75
C PRO A 272 -10.34 20.89 -23.13
N GLN A 273 -9.13 20.96 -23.70
CA GLN A 273 -8.38 19.76 -24.07
C GLN A 273 -7.90 19.03 -22.82
N LYS A 274 -7.40 19.78 -21.83
CA LYS A 274 -6.99 19.21 -20.54
C LYS A 274 -8.17 18.61 -19.77
N ARG A 275 -9.35 19.25 -19.86
CA ARG A 275 -10.59 18.74 -19.26
C ARG A 275 -10.99 17.39 -19.86
N ALA A 276 -11.00 17.27 -21.18
CA ALA A 276 -11.30 16.03 -21.87
C ALA A 276 -10.31 14.90 -21.51
N ASP A 277 -9.02 15.21 -21.41
CA ASP A 277 -7.99 14.26 -20.95
C ASP A 277 -8.26 13.78 -19.52
N PHE A 278 -8.58 14.69 -18.59
CA PHE A 278 -8.92 14.27 -17.22
C PHE A 278 -10.17 13.39 -17.14
N ILE A 279 -11.20 13.68 -17.92
CA ILE A 279 -12.42 12.85 -17.93
C ILE A 279 -12.05 11.40 -18.28
N GLN A 280 -11.25 11.22 -19.33
CA GLN A 280 -10.82 9.89 -19.76
C GLN A 280 -9.95 9.22 -18.68
N ARG A 281 -8.96 9.94 -18.13
CA ARG A 281 -8.08 9.42 -17.08
C ARG A 281 -8.82 9.01 -15.81
N TYR A 282 -9.77 9.83 -15.36
CA TYR A 282 -10.56 9.53 -14.16
C TYR A 282 -11.43 8.29 -14.35
N LYS A 283 -12.04 8.15 -15.53
CA LYS A 283 -12.82 6.98 -15.90
C LYS A 283 -11.95 5.72 -15.95
N ASP A 284 -10.82 5.77 -16.64
CA ASP A 284 -9.93 4.61 -16.80
C ASP A 284 -9.29 4.19 -15.47
N ALA A 285 -9.06 5.15 -14.58
CA ALA A 285 -8.57 4.89 -13.23
C ALA A 285 -9.70 4.63 -12.21
N HIS A 286 -10.96 4.46 -12.62
CA HIS A 286 -12.08 4.19 -11.70
C HIS A 286 -12.17 5.20 -10.53
N ILE A 287 -11.89 6.48 -10.80
CA ILE A 287 -11.97 7.58 -9.83
C ILE A 287 -13.35 8.22 -9.92
N LYS A 288 -14.14 8.01 -8.86
CA LYS A 288 -15.40 8.71 -8.66
C LYS A 288 -15.15 10.07 -8.03
N PHE A 289 -15.60 11.12 -8.69
CA PHE A 289 -15.36 12.49 -8.29
C PHE A 289 -16.64 13.14 -7.76
N TYR A 290 -16.54 13.76 -6.59
CA TYR A 290 -17.61 14.48 -5.94
C TYR A 290 -17.14 15.90 -5.62
N VAL A 291 -18.00 16.89 -5.87
CA VAL A 291 -17.71 18.29 -5.52
C VAL A 291 -18.73 18.77 -4.52
N ILE A 292 -18.26 19.39 -3.44
CA ILE A 292 -19.09 20.14 -2.50
C ILE A 292 -18.71 21.62 -2.66
N GLY A 293 -19.53 22.31 -3.45
CA GLY A 293 -19.41 23.73 -3.72
C GLY A 293 -19.94 24.59 -2.59
N LEU A 294 -19.16 25.57 -2.16
CA LEU A 294 -19.43 26.36 -0.95
C LEU A 294 -19.80 27.81 -1.27
N GLY A 295 -20.88 28.26 -0.64
CA GLY A 295 -21.30 29.65 -0.61
C GLY A 295 -21.76 30.24 -1.95
N ASP A 296 -21.84 31.57 -1.97
CA ASP A 296 -22.40 32.35 -3.08
C ASP A 296 -21.76 32.11 -4.47
N GLY A 297 -20.50 31.69 -4.50
CA GLY A 297 -19.80 31.39 -5.76
C GLY A 297 -20.44 30.23 -6.54
N TRP A 298 -21.16 29.35 -5.84
CA TRP A 298 -21.80 28.17 -6.40
C TRP A 298 -23.30 28.32 -6.68
N LYS A 299 -23.83 29.56 -6.66
CA LYS A 299 -25.22 29.85 -7.03
C LYS A 299 -25.56 29.39 -8.45
N GLU A 300 -26.81 28.96 -8.65
CA GLU A 300 -27.32 28.60 -9.97
C GLU A 300 -27.19 29.77 -10.96
N GLY A 301 -26.69 29.47 -12.16
CA GLY A 301 -26.41 30.45 -13.20
C GLY A 301 -24.92 30.84 -13.32
N ASN A 302 -24.11 30.60 -12.29
CA ASN A 302 -22.66 30.78 -12.39
C ASN A 302 -22.06 29.68 -13.27
N GLN A 303 -21.28 30.07 -14.28
CA GLN A 303 -20.58 29.12 -15.15
C GLN A 303 -19.23 28.75 -14.55
N LEU A 304 -19.24 27.74 -13.69
CA LEU A 304 -18.03 27.21 -13.07
C LEU A 304 -17.41 26.13 -13.95
N ASP A 305 -16.14 26.29 -14.28
CA ASP A 305 -15.41 25.30 -15.08
C ASP A 305 -15.22 23.97 -14.33
N LEU A 306 -15.09 24.00 -13.00
CA LEU A 306 -15.10 22.79 -12.18
C LEU A 306 -16.46 22.07 -12.23
N GLN A 307 -17.57 22.82 -12.23
CA GLN A 307 -18.90 22.24 -12.39
C GLN A 307 -19.04 21.64 -13.80
N LYS A 308 -18.60 22.33 -14.85
CA LYS A 308 -18.59 21.77 -16.21
C LYS A 308 -17.78 20.48 -16.30
N PHE A 309 -16.61 20.43 -15.67
CA PHE A 309 -15.82 19.20 -15.59
C PHE A 309 -16.58 18.07 -14.90
N ALA A 310 -17.21 18.35 -13.75
CA ALA A 310 -18.03 17.37 -13.04
C ALA A 310 -19.23 16.90 -13.90
N ASP A 311 -19.95 17.81 -14.54
CA ASP A 311 -21.10 17.50 -15.41
C ASP A 311 -20.68 16.65 -16.63
N GLU A 312 -19.56 16.99 -17.29
CA GLU A 312 -19.02 16.22 -18.41
C GLU A 312 -18.49 14.84 -17.95
N LEU A 313 -17.89 14.75 -16.77
CA LEU A 313 -17.47 13.48 -16.17
C LEU A 313 -18.68 12.61 -15.81
N HIS A 314 -19.75 13.20 -15.28
CA HIS A 314 -21.01 12.51 -14.99
C HIS A 314 -21.67 11.96 -16.26
N ALA A 315 -21.61 12.72 -17.36
CA ALA A 315 -22.09 12.25 -18.66
C ALA A 315 -21.29 11.06 -19.18
N ALA A 316 -19.99 10.99 -18.88
CA ALA A 316 -19.11 9.89 -19.27
C ALA A 316 -19.18 8.67 -18.32
N ASP A 317 -19.46 8.90 -17.04
CA ASP A 317 -19.66 7.92 -15.98
C ASP A 317 -20.73 8.43 -14.98
N PRO A 318 -21.97 7.91 -15.05
CA PRO A 318 -23.07 8.35 -14.18
C PRO A 318 -22.85 8.14 -12.68
N THR A 319 -21.81 7.38 -12.28
CA THR A 319 -21.46 7.17 -10.88
C THR A 319 -20.45 8.20 -10.34
N SER A 320 -19.97 9.10 -11.20
CA SER A 320 -18.97 10.12 -10.92
C SER A 320 -19.49 11.52 -11.28
N GLY A 321 -18.75 12.57 -10.97
CA GLY A 321 -19.08 13.94 -11.38
C GLY A 321 -20.27 14.59 -10.67
N ILE A 322 -20.64 14.11 -9.48
CA ILE A 322 -21.81 14.63 -8.77
C ILE A 322 -21.44 15.88 -7.95
N VAL A 323 -22.20 16.96 -8.15
CA VAL A 323 -22.00 18.25 -7.49
C VAL A 323 -23.08 18.50 -6.45
N PHE A 324 -22.65 18.77 -5.22
CA PHE A 324 -23.48 19.24 -4.12
C PHE A 324 -23.20 20.72 -3.87
N ARG A 325 -24.25 21.51 -3.69
CA ARG A 325 -24.12 22.93 -3.30
C ARG A 325 -24.50 23.05 -1.83
N ALA A 326 -23.60 23.65 -1.03
CA ALA A 326 -23.82 23.84 0.39
C ALA A 326 -23.63 25.31 0.78
N SER A 327 -24.69 25.92 1.31
CA SER A 327 -24.69 27.29 1.86
C SER A 327 -24.60 27.33 3.38
N ASN A 328 -24.65 26.17 4.04
CA ASN A 328 -24.54 26.03 5.49
C ASN A 328 -23.93 24.68 5.89
N PRO A 329 -23.43 24.54 7.13
CA PRO A 329 -22.83 23.30 7.63
C PRO A 329 -23.75 22.07 7.58
N GLY A 330 -25.05 22.27 7.79
CA GLY A 330 -26.04 21.17 7.71
C GLY A 330 -26.14 20.57 6.31
N GLN A 331 -26.10 21.40 5.27
CA GLN A 331 -26.07 20.94 3.88
C GLN A 331 -24.76 20.23 3.52
N MET A 332 -23.62 20.64 4.10
CA MET A 332 -22.36 19.91 3.92
C MET A 332 -22.43 18.51 4.52
N LYS A 333 -22.99 18.38 5.73
CA LYS A 333 -23.24 17.08 6.36
C LYS A 333 -24.14 16.22 5.49
N ALA A 334 -25.25 16.77 5.00
CA ALA A 334 -26.18 16.06 4.12
C ALA A 334 -25.53 15.62 2.81
N ALA A 335 -24.63 16.43 2.23
CA ALA A 335 -23.85 16.04 1.06
C ALA A 335 -22.95 14.84 1.37
N MET A 336 -22.23 14.85 2.50
CA MET A 336 -21.42 13.71 2.93
C MET A 336 -22.24 12.46 3.23
N GLU A 337 -23.43 12.59 3.82
CA GLU A 337 -24.38 11.48 4.00
C GLU A 337 -24.86 10.94 2.65
N LYS A 338 -25.10 11.80 1.67
CA LYS A 338 -25.49 11.37 0.33
C LYS A 338 -24.36 10.65 -0.41
N ILE A 339 -23.13 11.16 -0.32
CA ILE A 339 -21.95 10.47 -0.84
C ILE A 339 -21.79 9.11 -0.13
N ASN A 340 -22.06 9.07 1.18
CA ASN A 340 -22.05 7.83 1.95
C ASN A 340 -23.06 6.81 1.38
N GLU A 341 -24.28 7.23 1.09
CA GLU A 341 -25.31 6.38 0.48
C GLU A 341 -24.95 5.91 -0.93
N LEU A 342 -24.34 6.77 -1.76
CA LEU A 342 -23.96 6.45 -3.14
C LEU A 342 -22.78 5.46 -3.20
N GLU A 343 -21.85 5.58 -2.25
CA GLU A 343 -20.67 4.73 -2.15
C GLU A 343 -20.91 3.52 -1.23
N GLN A 344 -21.86 2.65 -1.59
CA GLN A 344 -22.02 1.36 -0.92
C GLN A 344 -20.94 0.36 -1.34
N ALA A 345 -20.34 -0.33 -0.37
CA ALA A 345 -20.29 -1.79 -0.39
C ALA A 345 -19.94 -2.51 -1.70
N GLN A 346 -18.89 -2.15 -2.46
CA GLN A 346 -18.47 -3.01 -3.57
C GLN A 346 -17.48 -4.07 -3.08
N GLU A 347 -17.85 -5.33 -3.32
CA GLU A 347 -17.02 -6.50 -3.09
C GLU A 347 -15.88 -6.55 -4.11
N VAL A 348 -14.68 -6.17 -3.67
CA VAL A 348 -13.46 -6.34 -4.47
C VAL A 348 -12.75 -7.60 -4.00
N TYR A 349 -12.52 -8.54 -4.92
CA TYR A 349 -11.77 -9.76 -4.66
C TYR A 349 -10.27 -9.47 -4.93
N GLU A 350 -9.47 -9.46 -3.88
CA GLU A 350 -8.01 -9.40 -3.98
C GLU A 350 -7.46 -10.83 -3.94
N THR A 351 -6.62 -11.19 -4.89
CA THR A 351 -5.98 -12.52 -4.88
C THR A 351 -4.69 -12.41 -4.08
N LEU A 352 -4.65 -13.04 -2.90
CA LEU A 352 -3.45 -13.16 -2.09
C LEU A 352 -2.78 -14.50 -2.39
N ASP A 353 -1.58 -14.44 -2.95
CA ASP A 353 -0.75 -15.60 -3.16
C ASP A 353 0.05 -15.90 -1.89
N LEU A 354 -0.34 -16.98 -1.21
CA LEU A 354 0.40 -17.53 -0.08
C LEU A 354 1.55 -18.36 -0.64
N ASN A 355 2.73 -17.78 -0.53
CA ASN A 355 3.98 -18.44 -0.87
C ASN A 355 4.56 -19.12 0.37
N ARG A 356 5.07 -20.34 0.20
CA ARG A 356 5.74 -21.09 1.26
C ARG A 356 7.23 -21.16 0.97
N ASP A 357 8.04 -20.83 1.96
CA ASP A 357 9.49 -20.98 1.91
C ASP A 357 9.86 -22.47 1.85
N VAL A 358 10.72 -22.82 0.89
CA VAL A 358 11.22 -24.20 0.70
C VAL A 358 12.74 -24.30 0.83
N ASP A 359 13.35 -23.32 1.47
CA ASP A 359 14.78 -23.26 1.82
C ASP A 359 15.25 -24.53 2.56
N TYR A 360 14.39 -25.09 3.42
CA TYR A 360 14.67 -26.32 4.17
C TYR A 360 15.04 -27.51 3.28
N ALA A 361 14.47 -27.64 2.08
CA ALA A 361 14.78 -28.74 1.16
C ALA A 361 16.23 -28.63 0.63
N PHE A 362 16.67 -27.40 0.34
CA PHE A 362 18.04 -27.11 -0.09
C PHE A 362 19.03 -27.26 1.08
N ILE A 363 18.66 -26.87 2.30
CA ILE A 363 19.48 -27.10 3.51
C ILE A 363 19.71 -28.60 3.74
N LEU A 364 18.65 -29.42 3.63
CA LEU A 364 18.78 -30.88 3.76
C LEU A 364 19.68 -31.48 2.67
N GLY A 365 19.57 -30.99 1.43
CA GLY A 365 20.48 -31.35 0.34
C GLY A 365 21.93 -30.99 0.64
N ALA A 366 22.20 -29.77 1.13
CA ALA A 366 23.52 -29.33 1.53
C ALA A 366 24.13 -30.21 2.63
N ILE A 367 23.36 -30.53 3.67
CA ILE A 367 23.78 -31.45 4.74
C ILE A 367 24.12 -32.82 4.17
N GLY A 368 23.29 -33.36 3.26
CA GLY A 368 23.55 -34.63 2.59
C GLY A 368 24.87 -34.64 1.82
N PHE A 369 25.15 -33.60 1.03
CA PHE A 369 26.41 -33.46 0.29
C PHE A 369 27.61 -33.21 1.20
N ALA A 370 27.45 -32.49 2.31
CA ALA A 370 28.50 -32.33 3.32
C ALA A 370 28.89 -33.67 3.94
N LEU A 371 27.90 -34.50 4.32
CA LEU A 371 28.14 -35.83 4.85
C LEU A 371 28.83 -36.74 3.82
N LEU A 372 28.45 -36.67 2.54
CA LEU A 372 29.11 -37.40 1.45
C LEU A 372 30.56 -36.94 1.27
N PHE A 373 30.84 -35.64 1.35
CA PHE A 373 32.20 -35.10 1.31
C PHE A 373 33.06 -35.67 2.43
N PHE A 374 32.61 -35.59 3.69
CA PHE A 374 33.35 -36.15 4.83
C PHE A 374 33.51 -37.67 4.73
N GLY A 375 32.49 -38.39 4.23
CA GLY A 375 32.57 -39.82 3.95
C GLY A 375 33.64 -40.17 2.91
N CYS A 376 33.67 -39.45 1.79
CA CYS A 376 34.67 -39.67 0.74
C CYS A 376 36.10 -39.34 1.22
N VAL A 377 36.27 -38.25 1.96
CA VAL A 377 37.58 -37.83 2.51
C VAL A 377 38.10 -38.85 3.53
N THR A 378 37.24 -39.34 4.42
CA THR A 378 37.64 -40.33 5.44
C THR A 378 38.00 -41.68 4.85
N VAL A 379 37.30 -42.12 3.79
CA VAL A 379 37.65 -43.34 3.06
C VAL A 379 38.93 -43.13 2.25
N ALA A 380 39.11 -41.97 1.60
CA ALA A 380 40.31 -41.65 0.83
C ALA A 380 41.57 -41.59 1.71
N GLY A 381 41.46 -41.05 2.92
CA GLY A 381 42.55 -41.01 3.90
C GLY A 381 42.89 -42.36 4.55
N ARG A 382 42.07 -43.40 4.33
CA ARG A 382 42.29 -44.77 4.81
C ARG A 382 42.81 -45.73 3.73
N VAL A 383 42.94 -45.28 2.48
CA VAL A 383 43.57 -46.07 1.42
C VAL A 383 45.09 -46.00 1.63
N PRO A 384 45.78 -47.13 1.93
CA PRO A 384 47.22 -47.14 2.15
C PRO A 384 48.04 -46.81 0.90
#